data_AF-A0A7D7QXQ9-F1
#
_entry.id   AF-A0A7D7QXQ9-F1
#
_cell.length_a   1.000
_cell.length_b   1.000
_cell.length_c   1.000
_cell.angle_alpha   90.00
_cell.angle_beta   90.00
_cell.angle_gamma   90.00
#
_symmetry.space_group_name_H-M   'P 1'
#
loop_
_entity.id
_entity.type
_entity.pdbx_description
1 polymer ?
#
loop_
_entity_poly.entity_id
_entity_poly.type
_entity_poly.pdbx_seq_one_letter_code
_entity_poly.pdbx_strand_id
1 'polypeptide(L)' 'MIGLGDIEDTELSATVRHNTFDDWWEPYLHAVGPIGDAVGALSDSQRKQLSDACRERLGPGSFEVTAVALAAHATV' A
#
# COMPACT_ATOMS: atom_id res chain seq x y z
N MET A 1 4.82 38.09 7.60
CA MET A 1 4.16 36.80 7.35
C MET A 1 5.11 36.03 6.45
N ILE A 2 5.68 34.93 6.92
CA ILE A 2 6.48 34.02 6.10
C ILE A 2 5.54 32.89 5.68
N GLY A 3 5.37 32.69 4.38
CA GLY A 3 4.51 31.67 3.78
C GLY A 3 5.31 30.89 2.75
N LEU A 4 4.89 29.66 2.48
CA LEU A 4 5.49 28.83 1.43
C LEU A 4 5.04 29.36 0.06
N GLY A 5 6.00 29.69 -0.80
CA GLY A 5 5.76 30.10 -2.18
C GLY A 5 6.00 28.94 -3.15
N ASP A 6 5.52 29.11 -4.40
CA ASP A 6 5.77 28.20 -5.52
C ASP A 6 5.53 26.71 -5.18
N ILE A 7 4.36 26.43 -4.58
CA ILE A 7 3.97 25.06 -4.23
C ILE A 7 3.66 24.30 -5.51
N GLU A 8 4.42 23.24 -5.77
CA GLU A 8 4.20 22.31 -6.86
C GLU A 8 3.85 20.92 -6.31
N ASP A 9 2.70 20.39 -6.74
CA ASP A 9 2.27 19.03 -6.44
C ASP A 9 2.64 18.09 -7.61
N THR A 10 3.15 16.90 -7.31
CA THR A 10 3.56 15.89 -8.27
C THR A 10 3.08 14.50 -7.86
N GLU A 11 2.51 13.76 -8.80
CA GLU A 11 2.25 12.33 -8.65
C GLU A 11 3.51 11.52 -8.95
N LEU A 12 3.93 10.70 -7.99
CA LEU A 12 5.06 9.78 -8.10
C LEU A 12 4.55 8.35 -8.14
N SER A 13 4.65 7.69 -9.30
CA SER A 13 4.29 6.28 -9.47
C SER A 13 5.50 5.37 -9.26
N ALA A 14 5.34 4.31 -8.48
CA ALA A 14 6.32 3.24 -8.31
C ALA A 14 5.67 1.88 -8.56
N THR A 15 6.27 1.08 -9.45
CA THR A 15 5.85 -0.30 -9.71
C THR A 15 6.81 -1.27 -9.04
N VAL A 16 6.29 -2.16 -8.22
CA VAL A 16 7.05 -3.18 -7.50
C VAL A 16 6.59 -4.55 -7.95
N ARG A 17 7.56 -5.43 -8.25
CA ARG A 17 7.30 -6.85 -8.49
C ARG A 17 7.36 -7.63 -7.19
N HIS A 18 6.30 -8.36 -6.87
CA HIS A 18 6.25 -9.32 -5.79
C HIS A 18 6.42 -10.73 -6.36
N ASN A 19 7.37 -11.50 -5.81
CA ASN A 19 7.65 -12.84 -6.32
C ASN A 19 6.63 -13.84 -5.80
N THR A 20 6.13 -13.61 -4.58
CA THR A 20 5.09 -14.41 -3.95
C THR A 20 3.98 -13.53 -3.41
N PHE A 21 2.82 -14.13 -3.17
CA PHE A 21 1.72 -13.48 -2.45
C PHE A 21 2.14 -13.06 -1.03
N ASP A 22 2.97 -13.86 -0.36
CA ASP A 22 3.34 -13.61 1.03
C ASP A 22 4.22 -12.35 1.14
N ASP A 23 5.10 -12.11 0.16
CA ASP A 23 5.90 -10.87 0.05
C ASP A 23 5.03 -9.60 0.01
N TRP A 24 3.83 -9.70 -0.58
CA TRP A 24 2.87 -8.61 -0.69
C TRP A 24 1.94 -8.54 0.52
N TRP A 25 1.58 -9.67 1.11
CA TRP A 25 0.59 -9.76 2.19
C TRP A 25 1.14 -9.44 3.58
N GLU A 26 2.35 -9.93 3.90
CA GLU A 26 2.97 -9.74 5.23
C GLU A 26 3.03 -8.27 5.67
N PRO A 27 3.38 -7.28 4.80
CA PRO A 27 3.41 -5.88 5.20
C PRO A 27 2.09 -5.34 5.77
N TYR A 28 0.94 -5.81 5.28
CA TYR A 28 -0.37 -5.38 5.77
C TYR A 28 -0.68 -5.85 7.20
N LEU A 29 0.07 -6.84 7.71
CA LEU A 29 -0.09 -7.35 9.07
C LEU A 29 0.53 -6.44 10.13
N HIS A 30 1.33 -5.46 9.73
CA HIS A 30 2.01 -4.52 10.62
C HIS A 30 1.21 -3.24 10.89
N ALA A 31 -0.09 -3.21 10.54
CA ALA A 31 -0.99 -2.08 10.77
C ALA A 31 -0.47 -0.73 10.21
N VAL A 32 0.23 -0.77 9.07
CA VAL A 32 0.75 0.45 8.44
C VAL A 32 -0.33 1.07 7.56
N GLY A 33 -0.75 2.27 7.93
CA GLY A 33 -1.71 3.08 7.19
C GLY A 33 -3.14 2.51 7.20
N PRO A 34 -4.07 3.14 6.45
CA PRO A 34 -5.49 2.84 6.54
C PRO A 34 -5.86 1.38 6.24
N ILE A 35 -5.13 0.74 5.30
CA ILE A 35 -5.35 -0.67 4.96
C ILE A 35 -4.86 -1.56 6.10
N GLY A 36 -3.69 -1.26 6.67
CA GLY A 36 -3.15 -1.99 7.81
C GLY A 36 -4.07 -1.89 9.03
N ASP A 37 -4.63 -0.71 9.32
CA ASP A 37 -5.61 -0.53 10.40
C ASP A 37 -6.86 -1.40 10.19
N ALA A 38 -7.39 -1.43 8.97
CA ALA A 38 -8.54 -2.26 8.62
C ALA A 38 -8.23 -3.76 8.80
N VAL A 39 -7.06 -4.22 8.37
CA VAL A 39 -6.60 -5.62 8.56
C VAL A 39 -6.33 -5.93 10.03
N GLY A 40 -5.83 -4.94 10.78
CA GLY A 40 -5.55 -5.00 12.21
C GLY A 40 -6.81 -5.22 13.06
N ALA A 41 -7.94 -4.62 12.65
CA ALA A 41 -9.22 -4.73 13.34
C ALA A 41 -9.94 -6.07 13.12
N LEU A 42 -9.48 -6.91 12.17
CA LEU A 42 -10.07 -8.22 11.89
C LEU A 42 -9.64 -9.27 12.91
N SER A 43 -10.54 -10.20 13.24
CA SER A 43 -10.16 -11.43 13.92
C SER A 43 -9.26 -12.30 13.04
N ASP A 44 -8.56 -13.28 13.64
CA ASP A 44 -7.71 -14.20 12.90
C ASP A 44 -8.46 -14.97 11.80
N SER A 45 -9.73 -15.35 12.05
CA SER A 45 -10.55 -16.05 11.06
C SER A 45 -10.95 -15.14 9.90
N GLN A 46 -11.30 -13.88 10.18
CA GLN A 46 -11.63 -12.89 9.16
C GLN A 46 -10.40 -12.53 8.32
N ARG A 47 -9.25 -12.37 8.97
CA ARG A 47 -7.97 -12.11 8.30
C ARG A 47 -7.56 -13.27 7.40
N LYS A 48 -7.77 -14.51 7.85
CA LYS A 48 -7.55 -15.70 7.01
C LYS A 48 -8.46 -15.71 5.79
N GLN A 49 -9.76 -15.45 5.96
CA GLN A 49 -10.70 -15.40 4.83
C GLN A 49 -10.31 -14.32 3.81
N LEU A 50 -9.89 -13.15 4.29
CA LEU A 50 -9.40 -12.07 3.42
C LEU A 50 -8.13 -12.49 2.66
N SER A 51 -7.15 -13.08 3.35
CA SER A 51 -5.92 -13.57 2.73
C SER A 51 -6.19 -14.63 1.66
N ASP A 52 -7.07 -15.60 1.96
CA ASP A 52 -7.44 -16.67 1.02
C ASP A 52 -8.13 -16.09 -0.22
N ALA A 53 -9.07 -15.16 -0.05
CA ALA A 53 -9.77 -14.50 -1.16
C ALA A 53 -8.83 -13.66 -2.04
N CYS A 54 -7.90 -12.93 -1.43
CA CYS A 54 -6.88 -12.18 -2.17
C CYS A 54 -5.97 -13.12 -2.97
N ARG A 55 -5.55 -14.24 -2.36
CA ARG A 55 -4.69 -15.24 -3.00
C ARG A 55 -5.37 -15.90 -4.20
N GLU A 56 -6.65 -16.23 -4.08
CA GLU A 56 -7.45 -16.76 -5.18
C GLU A 56 -7.54 -15.78 -6.35
N ARG A 57 -7.74 -14.48 -6.06
CA ARG A 57 -7.86 -13.44 -7.08
C ARG A 57 -6.56 -13.11 -7.80
N LEU A 58 -5.44 -13.09 -7.07
CA LEU A 58 -4.11 -12.80 -7.64
C LEU A 58 -3.55 -14.00 -8.41
N GLY A 59 -3.97 -15.21 -8.03
CA GLY A 59 -3.50 -16.44 -8.63
C GLY A 59 -2.06 -16.80 -8.22
N PRO A 60 -1.52 -17.89 -8.76
CA PRO A 60 -0.16 -18.32 -8.48
C PRO A 60 0.88 -17.52 -9.28
N GLY A 61 2.07 -17.35 -8.70
CA GLY A 61 3.22 -16.73 -9.35
C GLY A 61 3.42 -15.26 -8.97
N SER A 62 4.41 -14.65 -9.63
CA SER A 62 4.77 -13.26 -9.38
C SER A 62 3.80 -12.29 -10.05
N PHE A 63 3.56 -11.15 -9.42
CA PHE A 63 2.72 -10.07 -9.95
C PHE A 63 3.34 -8.70 -9.65
N GLU A 64 2.84 -7.68 -10.32
CA GLU A 64 3.30 -6.30 -10.15
C GLU A 64 2.19 -5.44 -9.55
N VAL A 65 2.57 -4.56 -8.62
CA VAL A 65 1.69 -3.58 -8.00
C VAL A 65 2.27 -2.21 -8.27
N THR A 66 1.43 -1.29 -8.75
CA THR A 66 1.81 0.12 -8.90
C THR A 66 1.14 0.94 -7.81
N ALA A 67 1.97 1.64 -7.03
CA ALA A 67 1.52 2.62 -6.03
C ALA A 67 1.80 4.03 -6.55
N VAL A 68 0.94 4.97 -6.17
CA VAL A 68 1.10 6.40 -6.48
C VAL A 68 1.15 7.18 -5.17
N ALA A 69 2.16 8.02 -5.02
CA ALA A 69 2.29 8.98 -3.93
C ALA A 69 2.10 10.41 -4.47
N LEU A 70 1.44 11.26 -3.69
CA LEU A 70 1.42 12.71 -3.94
C LEU A 70 2.55 13.36 -3.15
N ALA A 71 3.43 14.06 -3.86
CA ALA A 71 4.52 14.82 -3.28
C ALA A 71 4.30 16.32 -3.52
N ALA A 72 4.56 17.14 -2.51
CA ALA A 72 4.52 18.60 -2.61
C ALA A 72 5.91 19.18 -2.34
N HIS A 73 6.33 20.14 -3.15
CA HIS A 73 7.57 20.89 -2.97
C HIS A 73 7.27 22.39 -2.93
N ALA A 74 7.97 23.14 -2.07
CA ALA A 74 7.78 24.59 -1.93
C ALA A 74 9.07 25.26 -1.45
N THR A 75 9.23 26.55 -1.74
CA THR A 75 10.37 27.38 -1.30
C THR A 75 9.95 28.43 -0.27
N VAL A 76 10.90 28.88 0.55
CA VAL A 76 10.71 29.89 1.62
C VAL A 76 11.34 31.21 1.23
#